data_AF-A0A6I4XW54-F1
#
_entry.id   AF-A0A6I4XW54-F1
#
_cell.length_a   1.000
_cell.length_b   1.000
_cell.length_c   1.000
_cell.angle_alpha   90.00
_cell.angle_beta   90.00
_cell.angle_gamma   90.00
#
_symmetry.space_group_name_H-M   'P 1'
#
loop_
_entity.id
_entity.type
_entity.pdbx_description
1 polymer ?
#
loop_
_entity_poly.entity_id
_entity_poly.type
_entity_poly.pdbx_seq_one_letter_code
_entity_poly.pdbx_strand_id
1 'polypeptide(L)'
;LAERLLEEPLVDFIDFWQELPLFQTQKALPVAQQMAIRQERLSQSAFGLASSLWYMGTGAQESYWERLAELQPIPTDLLVGGEDQKFIGIAKKMQARQPLLRLTIFPEAGHCIHLEQPTIFYEKVTALLEGAI
;
A
#
# COMPACT_ATOMS: atom_id res chain seq x y z
N LEU A 1 3.18 16.04 7.74
CA LEU A 1 4.10 15.05 7.14
C LEU A 1 5.06 15.72 6.16
N ALA A 2 4.55 16.42 5.14
CA ALA A 2 5.40 17.16 4.20
C ALA A 2 6.29 18.22 4.89
N GLU A 3 5.75 18.99 5.82
CA GLU A 3 6.53 19.95 6.64
C GLU A 3 7.70 19.27 7.37
N ARG A 4 7.43 18.16 8.07
CA ARG A 4 8.48 17.37 8.74
C ARG A 4 9.58 16.91 7.78
N LEU A 5 9.24 16.52 6.56
CA LEU A 5 10.24 16.13 5.54
C LEU A 5 11.11 17.31 5.05
N LEU A 6 10.67 18.56 5.24
CA LEU A 6 11.42 19.76 4.87
C LEU A 6 12.20 20.36 6.04
N GLU A 7 11.74 20.11 7.27
CA GLU A 7 12.28 20.71 8.49
C GLU A 7 13.18 19.75 9.28
N GLU A 8 13.00 18.43 9.12
CA GLU A 8 13.74 17.39 9.84
C GLU A 8 14.67 16.60 8.90
N PRO A 9 15.79 16.05 9.41
CA PRO A 9 16.58 15.06 8.68
C PRO A 9 15.72 13.87 8.21
N LEU A 10 15.96 13.40 6.98
CA LEU A 10 15.21 12.27 6.42
C LEU A 10 15.27 11.03 7.32
N VAL A 11 16.40 10.77 7.97
CA VAL A 11 16.55 9.63 8.87
C VAL A 11 15.56 9.67 10.04
N ASP A 12 15.33 10.84 10.64
CA ASP A 12 14.40 11.01 11.75
C ASP A 12 12.94 10.83 11.30
N PHE A 13 12.63 11.32 10.10
CA PHE A 13 11.32 11.06 9.50
C PHE A 13 11.10 9.57 9.23
N ILE A 14 12.10 8.87 8.67
CA ILE A 14 12.01 7.43 8.40
C ILE A 14 11.91 6.61 9.69
N ASP A 15 12.65 6.98 10.74
CA ASP A 15 12.57 6.35 12.06
C ASP A 15 11.16 6.45 12.64
N PHE A 16 10.54 7.62 12.54
CA PHE A 16 9.14 7.78 12.90
C PHE A 16 8.21 6.96 11.98
N TRP A 17 8.42 7.04 10.66
CA TRP A 17 7.49 6.50 9.67
C TRP A 17 7.42 4.98 9.69
N GLN A 18 8.57 4.31 9.85
CA GLN A 18 8.63 2.86 9.88
C GLN A 18 7.98 2.25 11.13
N GLU A 19 7.81 3.03 12.20
CA GLU A 19 7.18 2.62 13.45
C GLU A 19 5.66 2.78 13.46
N LEU A 20 5.07 3.30 12.39
CA LEU A 20 3.62 3.40 12.26
C LEU A 20 2.97 2.00 12.36
N PRO A 21 1.81 1.85 13.03
CA PRO A 21 1.10 0.57 13.13
C PRO A 21 0.80 -0.10 11.79
N LEU A 22 0.71 0.69 10.71
CA LEU A 22 0.51 0.21 9.34
C LEU A 22 1.61 -0.77 8.89
N PHE A 23 2.84 -0.61 9.39
CA PHE A 23 3.99 -1.43 9.01
C PHE A 23 4.40 -2.43 10.09
N GLN A 24 3.55 -2.66 11.10
CA GLN A 24 3.90 -3.50 12.25
C GLN A 24 4.29 -4.93 11.84
N THR A 25 3.65 -5.50 10.82
CA THR A 25 3.96 -6.84 10.29
C THR A 25 5.35 -6.92 9.66
N GLN A 26 5.90 -5.81 9.16
CA GLN A 26 7.25 -5.78 8.57
C GLN A 26 8.35 -6.11 9.60
N LYS A 27 8.07 -5.94 10.90
CA LYS A 27 9.00 -6.30 11.98
C LYS A 27 9.21 -7.82 12.11
N ALA A 28 8.30 -8.63 11.57
CA ALA A 28 8.42 -10.08 11.52
C ALA A 28 9.25 -10.58 10.31
N LEU A 29 9.57 -9.70 9.35
CA LEU A 29 10.37 -10.08 8.17
C LEU A 29 11.81 -10.43 8.56
N PRO A 30 12.55 -11.18 7.72
CA PRO A 30 13.97 -11.38 7.91
C PRO A 30 14.72 -10.04 8.04
N VAL A 31 15.70 -9.97 8.93
CA VAL A 31 16.49 -8.74 9.19
C VAL A 31 17.07 -8.14 7.91
N ALA A 32 17.57 -8.98 7.00
CA ALA A 32 18.09 -8.53 5.72
C ALA A 32 17.04 -7.77 4.88
N GLN A 33 15.79 -8.23 4.90
CA GLN A 33 14.69 -7.58 4.20
C GLN A 33 14.26 -6.28 4.88
N GLN A 34 14.19 -6.26 6.22
CA GLN A 34 13.94 -5.02 6.98
C GLN A 34 15.00 -3.95 6.67
N MET A 35 16.27 -4.35 6.63
CA MET A 35 17.38 -3.46 6.26
C MET A 35 17.25 -2.96 4.82
N ALA A 36 16.91 -3.83 3.88
CA ALA A 36 16.70 -3.44 2.48
C ALA A 36 15.58 -2.38 2.33
N ILE A 37 14.43 -2.61 2.97
CA ILE A 37 13.30 -1.67 2.99
C ILE A 37 13.73 -0.32 3.57
N ARG A 38 14.48 -0.34 4.68
CA ARG A 38 14.98 0.89 5.31
C ARG A 38 15.95 1.64 4.39
N GLN A 39 16.88 0.94 3.73
CA GLN A 39 17.81 1.57 2.80
C GLN A 39 17.09 2.18 1.60
N GLU A 40 16.08 1.50 1.05
CA GLU A 40 15.26 2.04 -0.03
C GLU A 40 14.56 3.34 0.40
N ARG A 41 13.97 3.37 1.59
CA ARG A 41 13.35 4.58 2.16
C ARG A 41 14.34 5.72 2.35
N LEU A 42 15.54 5.43 2.86
CA LEU A 42 16.60 6.42 3.08
C LEU A 42 17.24 6.92 1.78
N SER A 43 17.15 6.16 0.69
CA SER A 43 17.63 6.59 -0.63
C SER A 43 16.71 7.59 -1.34
N GLN A 44 15.53 7.89 -0.76
CA GLN A 44 14.59 8.84 -1.33
C GLN A 44 15.04 10.29 -1.11
N SER A 45 14.51 11.21 -1.92
CA SER A 45 14.69 12.66 -1.72
C SER A 45 13.64 13.21 -0.78
N ALA A 46 14.05 13.86 0.32
CA ALA A 46 13.13 14.48 1.28
C ALA A 46 12.20 15.51 0.61
N PHE A 47 12.75 16.36 -0.26
CA PHE A 47 11.97 17.31 -1.06
C PHE A 47 11.01 16.60 -2.04
N GLY A 48 11.46 15.49 -2.65
CA GLY A 48 10.62 14.68 -3.53
C GLY A 48 9.42 14.07 -2.80
N LEU A 49 9.65 13.53 -1.60
CA LEU A 49 8.60 12.98 -0.74
C LEU A 49 7.63 14.08 -0.27
N ALA A 50 8.14 15.25 0.13
CA ALA A 50 7.30 16.38 0.54
C ALA A 50 6.40 16.86 -0.62
N SER A 51 6.98 16.98 -1.82
CA SER A 51 6.24 17.33 -3.03
C SER A 51 5.17 16.29 -3.37
N SER A 52 5.51 15.01 -3.29
CA SER A 52 4.55 13.92 -3.50
C SER A 52 3.36 14.02 -2.52
N LEU A 53 3.62 14.27 -1.24
CA LEU A 53 2.56 14.43 -0.23
C LEU A 53 1.67 15.64 -0.49
N TRP A 54 2.23 16.78 -0.87
CA TRP A 54 1.46 18.01 -1.12
C TRP A 54 0.56 17.91 -2.34
N TYR A 55 1.07 17.33 -3.43
CA TYR A 55 0.34 17.33 -4.70
C TYR A 55 -0.43 16.04 -4.93
N MET A 56 0.06 14.90 -4.46
CA MET A 56 -0.48 13.56 -4.76
C MET A 56 -0.80 12.73 -3.51
N GLY A 57 -0.63 13.29 -2.30
CA GLY A 57 -1.02 12.63 -1.07
C GLY A 57 -2.53 12.46 -0.96
N THR A 58 -2.98 11.46 -0.20
CA THR A 58 -4.43 11.19 -0.02
C THR A 58 -5.22 12.37 0.56
N GLY A 59 -4.57 13.30 1.26
CA GLY A 59 -5.21 14.54 1.76
C GLY A 59 -5.39 15.62 0.69
N ALA A 60 -4.66 15.56 -0.41
CA ALA A 60 -4.76 16.46 -1.56
C ALA A 60 -5.56 15.85 -2.72
N GLN A 61 -5.63 14.52 -2.80
CA GLN A 61 -6.35 13.80 -3.85
C GLN A 61 -7.86 14.04 -3.77
N GLU A 62 -8.49 14.21 -4.94
CA GLU A 62 -9.95 14.18 -5.05
C GLU A 62 -10.51 12.83 -4.56
N SER A 63 -11.71 12.88 -3.99
CA SER A 63 -12.45 11.68 -3.60
C SER A 63 -13.05 11.00 -4.82
N TYR A 64 -12.51 9.83 -5.19
CA TYR A 64 -13.03 9.00 -6.28
C TYR A 64 -14.09 7.97 -5.86
N TRP A 65 -14.58 8.02 -4.61
CA TRP A 65 -15.54 7.04 -4.10
C TRP A 65 -16.79 6.90 -4.96
N GLU A 66 -17.39 8.01 -5.38
CA GLU A 66 -18.61 7.99 -6.20
C GLU A 66 -18.32 7.60 -7.66
N ARG A 67 -17.08 7.80 -8.10
CA ARG A 67 -16.63 7.44 -9.46
C ARG A 67 -16.27 5.97 -9.61
N LEU A 68 -16.27 5.18 -8.52
CA LEU A 68 -16.07 3.72 -8.59
C LEU A 68 -17.15 3.04 -9.45
N ALA A 69 -18.38 3.58 -9.43
CA ALA A 69 -19.47 3.06 -10.24
C ALA A 69 -19.27 3.32 -11.74
N GLU A 70 -18.42 4.28 -12.12
CA GLU A 70 -18.11 4.64 -13.51
C GLU A 70 -17.04 3.73 -14.14
N LEU A 71 -16.39 2.87 -13.34
CA LEU A 71 -15.37 1.96 -13.83
C LEU A 71 -15.95 1.05 -14.91
N GLN A 72 -15.28 1.02 -16.06
CA GLN A 72 -15.60 0.10 -17.14
C GLN A 72 -15.42 -1.35 -16.66
N PRO A 73 -16.18 -2.31 -17.22
CA PRO A 73 -16.10 -3.72 -16.83
C PRO A 73 -14.77 -4.35 -17.28
N ILE A 74 -13.73 -4.13 -16.48
CA ILE A 74 -12.42 -4.76 -16.62
C ILE A 74 -12.14 -5.59 -15.35
N PRO A 75 -11.54 -6.80 -15.48
CA PRO A 75 -11.14 -7.58 -14.32
C PRO A 75 -10.23 -6.76 -13.41
N THR A 76 -10.69 -6.52 -12.18
CA THR A 76 -9.99 -5.69 -11.20
C THR A 76 -9.99 -6.39 -9.84
N ASP A 77 -8.80 -6.73 -9.35
CA ASP A 77 -8.60 -7.34 -8.04
C ASP A 77 -8.07 -6.32 -7.03
N LEU A 78 -8.75 -6.23 -5.89
CA LEU A 78 -8.32 -5.55 -4.69
C LEU A 78 -7.51 -6.55 -3.85
N LEU A 79 -6.19 -6.44 -3.90
CA LEU A 79 -5.27 -7.28 -3.13
C LEU A 79 -4.98 -6.63 -1.79
N VAL A 80 -5.28 -7.32 -0.69
CA VAL A 80 -5.18 -6.74 0.67
C VAL A 80 -4.61 -7.74 1.65
N GLY A 81 -3.74 -7.30 2.56
CA GLY A 81 -3.27 -8.12 3.68
C GLY A 81 -4.36 -8.41 4.71
N GLY A 82 -4.36 -9.63 5.24
CA GLY A 82 -5.27 -10.11 6.28
C GLY A 82 -5.10 -9.38 7.60
N GLU A 83 -3.92 -8.86 7.89
CA GLU A 83 -3.62 -8.08 9.10
C GLU A 83 -3.91 -6.58 8.93
N ASP A 84 -4.17 -6.11 7.70
CA ASP A 84 -4.51 -4.72 7.42
C ASP A 84 -6.02 -4.45 7.46
N GLN A 85 -6.56 -4.41 8.69
CA GLN A 85 -8.01 -4.22 8.92
C GLN A 85 -8.54 -2.91 8.33
N LYS A 86 -7.71 -1.86 8.26
CA LYS A 86 -8.09 -0.58 7.66
C LYS A 86 -8.35 -0.77 6.18
N PHE A 87 -7.41 -1.35 5.43
CA PHE A 87 -7.54 -1.49 3.99
C PHE A 87 -8.51 -2.62 3.59
N ILE A 88 -8.71 -3.64 4.43
CA ILE A 88 -9.81 -4.62 4.24
C ILE A 88 -11.16 -3.87 4.28
N GLY A 89 -11.35 -2.98 5.26
CA GLY A 89 -12.55 -2.17 5.38
C GLY A 89 -12.77 -1.26 4.17
N ILE A 90 -11.69 -0.63 3.66
CA ILE A 90 -11.75 0.19 2.45
C ILE A 90 -12.13 -0.67 1.25
N ALA A 91 -11.48 -1.82 1.03
CA ALA A 91 -11.75 -2.67 -0.10
C ALA A 91 -13.19 -3.22 -0.12
N LYS A 92 -13.74 -3.59 1.03
CA LYS A 92 -15.16 -3.98 1.15
C LYS A 92 -16.11 -2.82 0.79
N LYS A 93 -15.79 -1.60 1.20
CA LYS A 93 -16.58 -0.41 0.82
C LYS A 93 -16.48 -0.11 -0.67
N MET A 94 -15.33 -0.36 -1.30
CA MET A 94 -15.14 -0.21 -2.74
C MET A 94 -15.98 -1.24 -3.48
N GLN A 95 -15.90 -2.51 -3.09
CA GLN A 95 -16.69 -3.60 -3.65
C GLN A 95 -18.20 -3.37 -3.52
N ALA A 96 -18.67 -2.78 -2.41
CA ALA A 96 -20.09 -2.43 -2.24
C ALA A 96 -20.58 -1.38 -3.25
N ARG A 97 -19.69 -0.52 -3.77
CA ARG A 97 -20.00 0.50 -4.79
C ARG A 97 -19.80 0.01 -6.22
N GLN A 98 -18.83 -0.88 -6.40
CA GLN A 98 -18.53 -1.51 -7.68
C GLN A 98 -18.42 -3.03 -7.47
N PRO A 99 -19.53 -3.77 -7.62
CA PRO A 99 -19.56 -5.22 -7.37
C PRO A 99 -18.67 -6.04 -8.30
N LEU A 100 -18.21 -5.46 -9.42
CA LEU A 100 -17.24 -6.10 -10.32
C LEU A 100 -15.83 -6.16 -9.72
N LEU A 101 -15.54 -5.39 -8.68
CA LEU A 101 -14.27 -5.49 -7.97
C LEU A 101 -14.21 -6.80 -7.19
N ARG A 102 -13.16 -7.58 -7.44
CA ARG A 102 -12.86 -8.79 -6.68
C ARG A 102 -11.97 -8.44 -5.50
N LEU A 103 -12.17 -9.09 -4.37
CA LEU A 103 -11.36 -8.89 -3.17
C LEU A 103 -10.57 -10.16 -2.87
N THR A 104 -9.25 -10.07 -2.89
CA THR A 104 -8.34 -11.15 -2.51
C THR A 104 -7.59 -10.77 -1.25
N ILE A 105 -7.74 -11.59 -0.21
CA ILE A 105 -7.11 -11.38 1.10
C ILE A 105 -5.89 -12.31 1.24
N PHE A 106 -4.77 -11.77 1.70
CA PHE A 106 -3.51 -12.47 1.98
C PHE A 106 -3.41 -12.71 3.49
N PRO A 107 -3.78 -13.89 4.02
CA PRO A 107 -4.11 -14.07 5.44
C PRO A 107 -3.00 -13.69 6.43
N GLU A 108 -1.74 -13.92 6.07
CA GLU A 108 -0.55 -13.71 6.91
C GLU A 108 0.31 -12.54 6.39
N ALA A 109 -0.34 -11.47 5.92
CA ALA A 109 0.34 -10.27 5.45
C ALA A 109 -0.37 -9.03 5.99
N GLY A 110 0.40 -7.98 6.25
CA GLY A 110 -0.07 -6.64 6.53
C GLY A 110 -0.12 -5.80 5.25
N HIS A 111 0.38 -4.57 5.33
CA HIS A 111 0.15 -3.57 4.29
C HIS A 111 0.91 -3.85 2.99
N CYS A 112 2.14 -4.36 3.07
CA CYS A 112 3.02 -4.52 1.91
C CYS A 112 3.07 -5.98 1.46
N ILE A 113 1.93 -6.51 0.99
CA ILE A 113 1.74 -7.92 0.61
C ILE A 113 2.81 -8.48 -0.33
N HIS A 114 3.37 -7.67 -1.22
CA HIS A 114 4.41 -8.09 -2.18
C HIS A 114 5.77 -8.31 -1.54
N LEU A 115 6.04 -7.68 -0.38
CA LEU A 115 7.23 -7.91 0.43
C LEU A 115 7.01 -9.07 1.41
N GLU A 116 5.78 -9.19 1.94
CA GLU A 116 5.46 -10.11 3.02
C GLU A 116 5.11 -11.53 2.52
N GLN A 117 4.46 -11.64 1.36
CA GLN A 117 4.14 -12.91 0.69
C GLN A 117 4.46 -12.84 -0.81
N PRO A 118 5.74 -12.70 -1.18
CA PRO A 118 6.15 -12.44 -2.57
C PRO A 118 5.71 -13.53 -3.55
N THR A 119 5.77 -14.81 -3.16
CA THR A 119 5.36 -15.94 -4.01
C THR A 119 3.87 -15.89 -4.33
N ILE A 120 3.02 -15.73 -3.30
CA ILE A 120 1.57 -15.69 -3.48
C ILE A 120 1.18 -14.43 -4.26
N PHE A 121 1.83 -13.29 -3.99
CA PHE A 121 1.60 -12.06 -4.73
C PHE A 121 1.90 -12.25 -6.22
N TYR A 122 3.05 -12.84 -6.55
CA TYR A 122 3.45 -13.16 -7.92
C TYR A 122 2.44 -14.07 -8.63
N GLU A 123 2.01 -15.16 -7.97
CA GLU A 123 1.03 -16.10 -8.53
C GLU A 123 -0.31 -15.40 -8.83
N LYS A 124 -0.80 -14.57 -7.90
CA LYS A 124 -2.07 -13.85 -8.06
C LYS A 124 -2.02 -12.83 -9.19
N VAL A 125 -0.95 -12.05 -9.27
CA VAL A 125 -0.77 -11.06 -10.36
C VAL A 125 -0.62 -11.77 -11.71
N THR A 126 0.14 -12.86 -11.78
CA THR A 126 0.32 -13.62 -13.02
C THR A 126 -1.00 -14.19 -13.52
N ALA A 127 -1.77 -14.84 -12.64
CA ALA A 127 -3.07 -15.39 -13.01
C ALA A 127 -4.08 -14.31 -13.46
N LEU A 128 -4.03 -13.11 -12.88
CA LEU A 128 -4.83 -11.97 -13.36
C LEU A 128 -4.45 -11.55 -14.79
N LEU A 129 -3.15 -11.47 -15.08
CA LEU A 129 -2.65 -11.08 -16.41
C LEU A 129 -2.95 -12.13 -17.48
N GLU A 130 -2.97 -13.41 -17.11
CA GLU A 130 -3.28 -14.52 -18.02
C GLU A 130 -4.79 -14.72 -18.25
N GLY A 131 -5.66 -13.96 -17.56
CA GLY A 131 -7.11 -14.12 -17.64
C GLY A 131 -7.62 -15.40 -16.99
N ALA A 132 -6.82 -16.01 -16.11
CA ALA A 132 -7.12 -17.27 -15.42
C ALA A 132 -7.98 -17.08 -14.14
N ILE A 133 -8.43 -15.86 -13.86
CA ILE A 133 -9.28 -15.47 -12.73
C ILE A 133 -10.49 -14.71 -13.22
#